data_AF-A0A7H1PV87-F1
#
_entry.id   AF-A0A7H1PV87-F1
#
_cell.length_a   1.000
_cell.length_b   1.000
_cell.length_c   1.000
_cell.angle_alpha   90.00
_cell.angle_beta   90.00
_cell.angle_gamma   90.00
#
_symmetry.space_group_name_H-M   'P 1'
#
loop_
_entity.id
_entity.type
_entity.pdbx_description
1 polymer ?
#
loop_
_entity_poly.entity_id
_entity_poly.type
_entity_poly.pdbx_seq_one_letter_code
_entity_poly.pdbx_strand_id
1 'polypeptide(L)'
;MVQADQLCLEAETVSYAILLSRFPNGPAADLFSGLNAALRSLKPSLDRCAKALEAPSASVLDPSRDATAFAFPRAVSWMCLHAGPIAAALAVRADFAAYARESGELLRALSDDGIEVPEAFREHYSVPASTELLDLAAAVVQEGFVERDSTSGRAASVADVLLVGLDGFWLFAAGDRREPSATAADQSIRRG
;
A
#
# COMPACT_ATOMS: atom_id res chain seq x y z
N MET A 1 10.48 4.89 -4.80
CA MET A 1 9.35 4.01 -5.18
C MET A 1 9.65 2.53 -4.92
N VAL A 2 10.49 1.84 -5.72
CA VAL A 2 10.74 0.38 -5.58
C VAL A 2 11.10 -0.05 -4.15
N GLN A 3 11.95 0.72 -3.46
CA GLN A 3 12.31 0.43 -2.07
C GLN A 3 11.13 0.58 -1.09
N ALA A 4 10.22 1.53 -1.35
CA ALA A 4 9.01 1.71 -0.56
C ALA A 4 8.08 0.50 -0.72
N ASP A 5 7.90 0.00 -1.94
CA ASP A 5 7.10 -1.21 -2.22
C ASP A 5 7.70 -2.42 -1.50
N GLN A 6 9.03 -2.59 -1.60
CA GLN A 6 9.73 -3.69 -0.92
C GLN A 6 9.55 -3.65 0.61
N LEU A 7 9.50 -2.45 1.21
CA LEU A 7 9.25 -2.29 2.65
C LEU A 7 7.81 -2.61 3.05
N CYS A 8 6.84 -2.36 2.18
CA CYS A 8 5.42 -2.62 2.47
C CYS A 8 5.04 -4.10 2.37
N LEU A 9 5.74 -4.83 1.49
CA LEU A 9 5.37 -6.19 1.10
C LEU A 9 5.15 -7.16 2.27
N GLU A 10 6.01 -7.12 3.30
CA GLU A 10 5.87 -8.01 4.46
C GLU A 10 4.59 -7.70 5.26
N ALA A 11 4.35 -6.42 5.54
CA ALA A 11 3.18 -5.98 6.29
C ALA A 11 1.88 -6.29 5.54
N GLU A 12 1.85 -6.08 4.22
CA GLU A 12 0.71 -6.43 3.37
C GLU A 12 0.46 -7.94 3.34
N THR A 13 1.52 -8.74 3.15
CA THR A 13 1.42 -10.21 3.10
C THR A 13 0.82 -10.75 4.40
N VAL A 14 1.35 -10.31 5.55
CA VAL A 14 0.83 -10.72 6.86
C VAL A 14 -0.60 -10.23 7.07
N SER A 15 -0.88 -8.98 6.72
CA SER A 15 -2.21 -8.38 6.90
C SER A 15 -3.29 -9.08 6.09
N TYR A 16 -3.03 -9.41 4.84
CA TYR A 16 -3.99 -10.15 4.00
C TYR A 16 -4.15 -11.59 4.45
N ALA A 17 -3.11 -12.25 4.97
CA ALA A 17 -3.23 -13.57 5.60
C ALA A 17 -4.11 -13.53 6.88
N ILE A 18 -4.00 -12.46 7.69
CA ILE A 18 -4.87 -12.24 8.85
C ILE A 18 -6.32 -12.04 8.40
N LEU A 19 -6.56 -11.22 7.36
CA LEU A 19 -7.91 -11.00 6.83
C LEU A 19 -8.53 -12.29 6.30
N LEU A 20 -7.77 -13.11 5.56
CA LEU A 20 -8.21 -14.43 5.12
C LEU A 20 -8.56 -15.34 6.31
N SER A 21 -7.77 -15.30 7.39
CA SER A 21 -8.02 -16.10 8.59
C SER A 21 -9.28 -15.64 9.35
N ARG A 22 -9.56 -14.33 9.35
CA ARG A 22 -10.75 -13.74 9.98
C ARG A 22 -12.01 -13.98 9.16
N PHE A 23 -11.88 -14.06 7.83
CA PHE A 23 -12.98 -14.20 6.87
C PHE A 23 -12.72 -15.37 5.92
N PRO A 24 -12.77 -16.63 6.41
CA PRO A 24 -12.29 -17.80 5.66
C PRO A 24 -13.30 -18.37 4.65
N ASN A 25 -14.49 -17.77 4.51
CA ASN A 25 -15.53 -18.25 3.60
C ASN A 25 -16.09 -17.13 2.72
N GLY A 26 -16.70 -17.51 1.60
CA GLY A 26 -17.41 -16.61 0.70
C GLY A 26 -16.49 -15.68 -0.10
N PRO A 27 -17.06 -14.64 -0.75
CA PRO A 27 -16.33 -13.69 -1.58
C PRO A 27 -15.12 -13.04 -0.88
N ALA A 28 -15.21 -12.84 0.44
CA ALA A 28 -14.11 -12.26 1.21
C ALA A 28 -12.88 -13.18 1.24
N ALA A 29 -13.10 -14.49 1.37
CA ALA A 29 -12.01 -15.47 1.34
C ALA A 29 -11.34 -15.51 -0.04
N ASP A 30 -12.13 -15.47 -1.10
CA ASP A 30 -11.63 -15.45 -2.48
C ASP A 30 -10.76 -14.21 -2.72
N LEU A 31 -11.24 -13.03 -2.30
CA LEU A 31 -10.46 -11.78 -2.38
C LEU A 31 -9.13 -11.88 -1.61
N PHE A 32 -9.17 -12.23 -0.32
CA PHE A 32 -7.95 -12.21 0.50
C PHE A 32 -6.96 -13.33 0.12
N SER A 33 -7.46 -14.45 -0.41
CA SER A 33 -6.63 -15.49 -1.02
C SER A 33 -5.95 -14.97 -2.30
N GLY A 34 -6.73 -14.32 -3.19
CA GLY A 34 -6.22 -13.69 -4.41
C GLY A 34 -5.15 -12.64 -4.14
N LEU A 35 -5.36 -11.78 -3.14
CA LEU A 35 -4.36 -10.78 -2.73
C LEU A 35 -3.05 -11.43 -2.26
N ASN A 36 -3.13 -12.46 -1.41
CA ASN A 36 -1.95 -13.20 -0.99
C ASN A 36 -1.22 -13.87 -2.17
N ALA A 37 -1.95 -14.40 -3.15
CA ALA A 37 -1.37 -14.98 -4.35
C ALA A 37 -0.65 -13.93 -5.22
N ALA A 38 -1.27 -12.76 -5.39
CA ALA A 38 -0.69 -11.64 -6.15
C ALA A 38 0.62 -11.14 -5.52
N LEU A 39 0.66 -10.97 -4.20
CA LEU A 39 1.87 -10.49 -3.50
C LEU A 39 3.07 -11.44 -3.64
N ARG A 40 2.84 -12.76 -3.71
CA ARG A 40 3.93 -13.73 -3.95
C ARG A 40 4.62 -13.51 -5.31
N SER A 41 3.86 -13.07 -6.30
CA SER A 41 4.38 -12.75 -7.64
C SER A 41 5.00 -11.36 -7.71
N LEU A 42 4.71 -10.48 -6.74
CA LEU A 42 5.18 -9.10 -6.73
C LEU A 42 6.67 -8.99 -6.38
N LYS A 43 7.14 -9.77 -5.39
CA LYS A 43 8.54 -9.70 -4.94
C LYS A 43 9.57 -9.89 -6.05
N PRO A 44 9.50 -10.95 -6.89
CA PRO A 44 10.47 -11.11 -7.97
C PRO A 44 10.46 -9.94 -8.97
N SER A 45 9.29 -9.33 -9.19
CA SER A 45 9.15 -8.18 -10.08
C SER A 45 9.84 -6.93 -9.51
N LEU A 46 9.64 -6.65 -8.22
CA LEU A 46 10.33 -5.56 -7.52
C LEU A 46 11.85 -5.78 -7.44
N ASP A 47 12.29 -7.01 -7.20
CA ASP A 47 13.71 -7.35 -7.17
C ASP A 47 14.37 -7.13 -8.55
N ARG A 48 13.65 -7.40 -9.66
CA ARG A 48 14.12 -7.03 -11.02
C ARG A 48 14.21 -5.52 -11.22
N CYS A 49 13.23 -4.76 -10.73
CA CYS A 49 13.24 -3.30 -10.81
C CYS A 49 14.43 -2.71 -10.03
N ALA A 50 14.64 -3.16 -8.80
CA ALA A 50 15.74 -2.70 -7.96
C ALA A 50 17.09 -2.97 -8.63
N LYS A 51 17.26 -4.18 -9.20
CA LYS A 51 18.47 -4.53 -9.95
C LYS A 51 18.67 -3.63 -11.17
N ALA A 52 17.61 -3.37 -11.95
CA ALA A 52 17.69 -2.56 -13.15
C ALA A 52 17.98 -1.08 -12.87
N LEU A 53 17.56 -0.58 -11.70
CA LEU A 53 17.85 0.78 -11.22
C LEU A 53 19.18 0.90 -10.47
N GLU A 54 19.94 -0.19 -10.33
CA GLU A 54 21.11 -0.26 -9.45
C GLU A 54 20.81 0.21 -8.02
N ALA A 55 19.55 0.05 -7.59
CA ALA A 55 19.08 0.53 -6.30
C ALA A 55 19.62 -0.38 -5.18
N PRO A 56 20.05 0.19 -4.04
CA PRO A 56 20.36 -0.60 -2.86
C PRO A 56 19.16 -1.44 -2.44
N SER A 57 19.40 -2.65 -1.96
CA SER A 57 18.35 -3.48 -1.34
C SER A 57 17.63 -2.70 -0.25
N ALA A 58 16.31 -2.83 -0.17
CA ALA A 58 15.52 -2.25 0.93
C ALA A 58 16.02 -2.69 2.32
N SER A 59 16.71 -3.84 2.42
CA SER A 59 17.35 -4.31 3.67
C SER A 59 18.49 -3.41 4.17
N VAL A 60 18.99 -2.50 3.34
CA VAL A 60 20.03 -1.52 3.69
C VAL A 60 19.39 -0.22 4.21
N LEU A 61 18.10 -0.02 3.98
CA LEU A 61 17.39 1.12 4.55
C LEU A 61 17.19 0.92 6.04
N ASP A 62 17.34 2.02 6.78
CA ASP A 62 16.89 2.11 8.16
C ASP A 62 15.57 2.89 8.18
N PRO A 63 14.41 2.21 7.95
CA PRO A 63 13.11 2.87 7.90
C PRO A 63 12.73 3.50 9.25
N SER A 64 13.40 3.15 10.37
CA SER A 64 13.15 3.75 11.69
C SER A 64 13.44 5.25 11.74
N ARG A 65 14.23 5.76 10.79
CA ARG A 65 14.61 7.18 10.71
C ARG A 65 13.59 8.03 9.97
N ASP A 66 12.59 7.42 9.35
CA ASP A 66 11.56 8.12 8.60
C ASP A 66 10.17 7.67 9.04
N ALA A 67 9.41 8.59 9.64
CA ALA A 67 8.06 8.29 10.10
C ALA A 67 7.11 7.89 8.96
N THR A 68 7.37 8.36 7.73
CA THR A 68 6.56 8.06 6.54
C THR A 68 6.80 6.65 6.01
N ALA A 69 7.96 6.05 6.29
CA ALA A 69 8.31 4.67 5.88
C ALA A 69 7.31 3.62 6.40
N PHE A 70 6.63 3.92 7.52
CA PHE A 70 5.65 3.03 8.12
C PHE A 70 4.20 3.48 7.94
N ALA A 71 3.93 4.54 7.17
CA ALA A 71 2.57 5.06 7.03
C ALA A 71 1.61 4.01 6.44
N PHE A 72 1.94 3.48 5.26
CA PHE A 72 1.15 2.43 4.62
C PHE A 72 1.19 1.09 5.39
N PRO A 73 2.36 0.57 5.83
CA PRO A 73 2.42 -0.63 6.67
C PRO A 73 1.55 -0.56 7.93
N ARG A 74 1.48 0.60 8.59
CA ARG A 74 0.59 0.80 9.76
C ARG A 74 -0.87 0.82 9.36
N ALA A 75 -1.21 1.47 8.25
CA ALA A 75 -2.59 1.54 7.78
C ALA A 75 -3.13 0.14 7.43
N VAL A 76 -2.38 -0.66 6.67
CA VAL A 76 -2.78 -2.03 6.30
C VAL A 76 -2.86 -2.94 7.53
N SER A 77 -1.91 -2.82 8.48
CA SER A 77 -1.93 -3.58 9.73
C SER A 77 -3.11 -3.22 10.62
N TRP A 78 -3.46 -1.93 10.69
CA TRP A 78 -4.63 -1.49 11.45
C TRP A 78 -5.93 -1.99 10.79
N MET A 79 -6.04 -1.85 9.47
CA MET A 79 -7.20 -2.32 8.71
C MET A 79 -7.41 -3.83 8.93
N CYS A 80 -6.35 -4.64 8.87
CA CYS A 80 -6.48 -6.08 8.97
C CYS A 80 -6.96 -6.58 10.34
N LEU A 81 -6.81 -5.76 11.38
CA LEU A 81 -7.29 -6.05 12.74
C LEU A 81 -8.68 -5.46 13.03
N HIS A 82 -9.01 -4.31 12.43
CA HIS A 82 -10.15 -3.51 12.86
C HIS A 82 -11.29 -3.38 11.83
N ALA A 83 -11.03 -3.67 10.56
CA ALA A 83 -12.03 -3.65 9.52
C ALA A 83 -12.87 -4.92 9.49
N GLY A 84 -14.14 -4.78 9.07
CA GLY A 84 -14.94 -5.89 8.55
C GLY A 84 -14.60 -6.17 7.09
N PRO A 85 -15.11 -7.26 6.49
CA PRO A 85 -14.70 -7.70 5.14
C PRO A 85 -15.11 -6.68 4.08
N ILE A 86 -16.30 -6.09 4.18
CA ILE A 86 -16.80 -5.04 3.26
C ILE A 86 -15.90 -3.79 3.31
N ALA A 87 -15.56 -3.34 4.52
CA ALA A 87 -14.72 -2.16 4.71
C ALA A 87 -13.29 -2.39 4.19
N ALA A 88 -12.73 -3.57 4.45
CA ALA A 88 -11.41 -3.95 3.93
C ALA A 88 -11.43 -4.08 2.40
N ALA A 89 -12.46 -4.70 1.81
CA ALA A 89 -12.59 -4.82 0.36
C ALA A 89 -12.74 -3.45 -0.33
N LEU A 90 -13.54 -2.54 0.25
CA LEU A 90 -13.66 -1.17 -0.25
C LEU A 90 -12.31 -0.43 -0.17
N ALA A 91 -11.59 -0.57 0.94
CA ALA A 91 -10.29 0.06 1.13
C ALA A 91 -9.26 -0.45 0.12
N VAL A 92 -9.10 -1.77 -0.03
CA VAL A 92 -8.18 -2.37 -1.02
C VAL A 92 -8.53 -1.96 -2.45
N ARG A 93 -9.84 -1.90 -2.78
CA ARG A 93 -10.28 -1.42 -4.10
C ARG A 93 -9.88 0.03 -4.34
N ALA A 94 -10.04 0.90 -3.34
CA ALA A 94 -9.67 2.31 -3.44
C ALA A 94 -8.15 2.47 -3.57
N ASP A 95 -7.38 1.74 -2.77
CA ASP A 95 -5.92 1.69 -2.81
C ASP A 95 -5.39 1.27 -4.18
N PHE A 96 -5.86 0.14 -4.74
CA PHE A 96 -5.42 -0.32 -6.06
C PHE A 96 -5.72 0.68 -7.18
N ALA A 97 -6.89 1.33 -7.13
CA ALA A 97 -7.24 2.35 -8.10
C ALA A 97 -6.35 3.60 -7.98
N ALA A 98 -6.05 4.03 -6.75
CA ALA A 98 -5.17 5.17 -6.49
C ALA A 98 -3.72 4.86 -6.91
N TYR A 99 -3.17 3.74 -6.44
CA TYR A 99 -1.80 3.31 -6.73
C TYR A 99 -1.55 3.17 -8.24
N ALA A 100 -2.46 2.53 -8.98
CA ALA A 100 -2.32 2.39 -10.43
C ALA A 100 -2.38 3.73 -11.17
N ARG A 101 -3.27 4.63 -10.75
CA ARG A 101 -3.36 5.99 -11.31
C ARG A 101 -2.07 6.76 -11.06
N GLU A 102 -1.61 6.81 -9.82
CA GLU A 102 -0.42 7.57 -9.40
C GLU A 102 0.86 7.01 -10.02
N SER A 103 0.98 5.68 -10.14
CA SER A 103 2.08 5.04 -10.87
C SER A 103 2.10 5.44 -12.35
N GLY A 104 0.92 5.49 -12.99
CA GLY A 104 0.78 5.97 -14.37
C GLY A 104 1.10 7.45 -14.53
N GLU A 105 0.73 8.28 -13.56
CA GLU A 105 1.10 9.71 -13.53
C GLU A 105 2.60 9.91 -13.36
N LEU A 106 3.26 9.13 -12.49
CA LEU A 106 4.71 9.14 -12.35
C LEU A 106 5.41 8.79 -13.67
N LEU A 107 5.00 7.69 -14.32
CA LEU A 107 5.61 7.28 -15.59
C LEU A 107 5.41 8.34 -16.68
N ARG A 108 4.26 9.02 -16.70
CA ARG A 108 4.01 10.13 -17.62
C ARG A 108 4.94 11.31 -17.33
N ALA A 109 5.04 11.73 -16.07
CA ALA A 109 5.90 12.86 -15.67
C ALA A 109 7.37 12.61 -16.02
N LEU A 110 7.89 11.40 -15.74
CA LEU A 110 9.25 11.01 -16.12
C LEU A 110 9.44 11.07 -17.63
N SER A 111 8.45 10.63 -18.42
CA SER A 111 8.52 10.70 -19.88
C SER A 111 8.48 12.14 -20.40
N ASP A 112 7.63 12.99 -19.83
CA ASP A 112 7.50 14.40 -20.23
C ASP A 112 8.78 15.19 -19.93
N ASP A 113 9.49 14.82 -18.85
CA ASP A 113 10.79 15.37 -18.47
C ASP A 113 11.98 14.75 -19.24
N GLY A 114 11.73 13.77 -20.13
CA GLY A 114 12.75 13.09 -20.91
C GLY A 114 13.66 12.16 -20.07
N ILE A 115 13.19 11.70 -18.91
CA ILE A 115 13.90 10.78 -18.05
C ILE A 115 13.64 9.34 -18.52
N GLU A 116 14.68 8.71 -19.05
CA GLU A 116 14.63 7.28 -19.40
C GLU A 116 14.68 6.40 -18.15
N VAL A 117 13.70 5.51 -18.02
CA VAL A 117 13.65 4.48 -16.97
C VAL A 117 13.89 3.09 -17.56
N PRO A 118 14.50 2.16 -16.78
CA PRO A 118 14.68 0.79 -17.25
C PRO A 118 13.37 0.11 -17.64
N GLU A 119 13.42 -0.79 -18.63
CA GLU A 119 12.25 -1.55 -19.11
C GLU A 119 11.53 -2.26 -17.97
N ALA A 120 12.27 -2.94 -17.07
CA ALA A 120 11.68 -3.63 -15.92
C ALA A 120 10.86 -2.70 -15.00
N PHE A 121 11.30 -1.44 -14.82
CA PHE A 121 10.57 -0.43 -14.04
C PHE A 121 9.29 -0.02 -14.77
N ARG A 122 9.40 0.26 -16.07
CA ARG A 122 8.25 0.64 -16.91
C ARG A 122 7.21 -0.47 -16.98
N GLU A 123 7.64 -1.71 -17.21
CA GLU A 123 6.78 -2.89 -17.23
C GLU A 123 6.03 -3.05 -15.91
N HIS A 124 6.71 -2.92 -14.77
CA HIS A 124 6.09 -3.08 -13.45
C HIS A 124 5.05 -2.01 -13.16
N TYR A 125 5.38 -0.73 -13.33
CA TYR A 125 4.53 0.39 -12.90
C TYR A 125 3.50 0.82 -13.96
N SER A 126 3.54 0.26 -15.16
CA SER A 126 2.51 0.48 -16.19
C SER A 126 1.36 -0.54 -16.11
N VAL A 127 1.49 -1.58 -15.28
CA VAL A 127 0.43 -2.58 -15.13
C VAL A 127 -0.81 -1.92 -14.50
N PRO A 128 -1.98 -1.98 -15.15
CA PRO A 128 -3.21 -1.50 -14.55
C PRO A 128 -3.61 -2.33 -13.34
N ALA A 129 -4.44 -1.78 -12.46
CA ALA A 129 -5.02 -2.55 -11.36
C ALA A 129 -5.69 -3.83 -11.87
N SER A 130 -5.42 -4.96 -11.19
CA SER A 130 -5.94 -6.28 -11.59
C SER A 130 -7.46 -6.28 -11.61
N THR A 131 -8.06 -6.47 -12.79
CA THR A 131 -9.52 -6.52 -12.94
C THR A 131 -10.13 -7.64 -12.11
N GLU A 132 -9.45 -8.79 -12.02
CA GLU A 132 -9.90 -9.92 -11.20
C GLU A 132 -9.98 -9.55 -9.71
N LEU A 133 -8.96 -8.89 -9.15
CA LEU A 133 -8.97 -8.48 -7.74
C LEU A 133 -10.02 -7.37 -7.49
N LEU A 134 -10.21 -6.47 -8.45
CA LEU A 134 -11.25 -5.43 -8.37
C LEU A 134 -12.65 -6.03 -8.41
N ASP A 135 -12.88 -7.07 -9.23
CA ASP A 135 -14.14 -7.80 -9.33
C ASP A 135 -14.43 -8.58 -8.05
N LEU A 136 -13.42 -9.24 -7.48
CA LEU A 136 -13.53 -9.90 -6.17
C LEU A 136 -13.87 -8.89 -5.07
N ALA A 137 -13.20 -7.74 -5.03
CA ALA A 137 -13.52 -6.69 -4.07
C ALA A 137 -14.94 -6.13 -4.25
N ALA A 138 -15.40 -5.98 -5.50
CA ALA A 138 -16.77 -5.59 -5.79
C ALA A 138 -17.77 -6.65 -5.31
N ALA A 139 -17.49 -7.95 -5.48
CA ALA A 139 -18.35 -9.03 -5.01
C ALA A 139 -18.56 -9.00 -3.48
N VAL A 140 -17.49 -8.78 -2.70
CA VAL A 140 -17.58 -8.62 -1.23
C VAL A 140 -18.46 -7.44 -0.85
N VAL A 141 -18.30 -6.31 -1.55
CA VAL A 141 -19.08 -5.11 -1.28
C VAL A 141 -20.56 -5.33 -1.61
N GLN A 142 -20.86 -6.00 -2.73
CA GLN A 142 -22.24 -6.31 -3.12
C GLN A 142 -22.94 -7.26 -2.15
N GLU A 143 -22.24 -8.28 -1.65
CA GLU A 143 -22.77 -9.19 -0.62
C GLU A 143 -23.21 -8.41 0.63
N GLY A 144 -22.41 -7.42 1.05
CA GLY A 144 -22.71 -6.57 2.21
C GLY A 144 -23.92 -5.64 2.05
N PHE A 145 -24.22 -5.18 0.84
CA PHE A 145 -25.41 -4.34 0.59
C PHE A 145 -26.72 -5.12 0.72
N VAL A 146 -26.69 -6.43 0.49
CA VAL A 146 -27.87 -7.30 0.65
C VAL A 146 -28.26 -7.46 2.13
N GLU A 147 -27.32 -7.30 3.07
CA GLU A 147 -27.53 -7.52 4.52
C GLU A 147 -27.97 -6.27 5.34
N ARG A 148 -28.22 -5.10 4.71
CA ARG A 148 -28.65 -3.80 5.30
C ARG A 148 -27.66 -3.08 6.26
N ASP A 149 -27.03 -2.06 5.68
CA ASP A 149 -26.99 -0.63 6.08
C ASP A 149 -26.88 -0.23 7.58
N SER A 150 -25.68 -0.40 8.14
CA SER A 150 -25.14 0.49 9.20
C SER A 150 -23.62 0.73 9.05
N THR A 151 -23.06 0.32 7.91
CA THR A 151 -21.63 0.06 7.71
C THR A 151 -20.96 1.05 6.76
N SER A 152 -21.71 1.91 6.08
CA SER A 152 -21.22 2.78 5.00
C SER A 152 -20.21 3.83 5.50
N GLY A 153 -20.52 4.53 6.59
CA GLY A 153 -19.60 5.52 7.18
C GLY A 153 -18.30 4.89 7.68
N ARG A 154 -18.39 3.71 8.33
CA ARG A 154 -17.20 2.99 8.80
C ARG A 154 -16.37 2.45 7.63
N ALA A 155 -17.00 1.95 6.57
CA ALA A 155 -16.29 1.45 5.39
C ALA A 155 -15.51 2.57 4.69
N ALA A 156 -16.13 3.75 4.54
CA ALA A 156 -15.45 4.92 4.00
C ALA A 156 -14.25 5.33 4.87
N SER A 157 -14.42 5.39 6.20
CA SER A 157 -13.29 5.73 7.10
C SER A 157 -12.14 4.73 7.04
N VAL A 158 -12.40 3.43 6.81
CA VAL A 158 -11.31 2.44 6.62
C VAL A 158 -10.58 2.69 5.30
N ALA A 159 -11.31 3.00 4.22
CA ALA A 159 -10.70 3.37 2.94
C ALA A 159 -9.84 4.65 3.10
N ASP A 160 -10.35 5.66 3.79
CA ASP A 160 -9.60 6.90 4.07
C ASP A 160 -8.30 6.61 4.85
N VAL A 161 -8.33 5.74 5.86
CA VAL A 161 -7.13 5.35 6.61
C VAL A 161 -6.08 4.71 5.69
N LEU A 162 -6.51 3.84 4.78
CA LEU A 162 -5.59 3.19 3.84
C LEU A 162 -5.01 4.19 2.83
N LEU A 163 -5.84 5.09 2.28
CA LEU A 163 -5.41 6.13 1.35
C LEU A 163 -4.47 7.15 2.00
N VAL A 164 -4.70 7.56 3.25
CA VAL A 164 -3.74 8.38 4.01
C VAL A 164 -2.42 7.63 4.23
N GLY A 165 -2.49 6.32 4.43
CA GLY A 165 -1.30 5.47 4.45
C GLY A 165 -0.54 5.51 3.12
N LEU A 166 -1.26 5.43 2.01
CA LEU A 166 -0.72 5.47 0.65
C LEU A 166 -0.08 6.82 0.33
N ASP A 167 -0.67 7.94 0.76
CA ASP A 167 -0.03 9.26 0.67
C ASP A 167 1.34 9.27 1.39
N GLY A 168 1.40 8.67 2.57
CA GLY A 168 2.65 8.52 3.31
C GLY A 168 3.68 7.62 2.59
N PHE A 169 3.21 6.57 1.90
CA PHE A 169 4.07 5.78 1.01
C PHE A 169 4.70 6.63 -0.09
N TRP A 170 3.92 7.50 -0.75
CA TRP A 170 4.44 8.37 -1.81
C TRP A 170 5.45 9.39 -1.30
N LEU A 171 5.20 9.99 -0.14
CA LEU A 171 6.15 10.90 0.52
C LEU A 171 7.46 10.19 0.84
N PHE A 172 7.39 8.98 1.40
CA PHE A 172 8.58 8.17 1.64
C PHE A 172 9.30 7.82 0.33
N ALA A 173 8.55 7.42 -0.69
CA ALA A 173 9.07 7.03 -2.00
C ALA A 173 9.77 8.17 -2.75
N ALA A 174 9.35 9.42 -2.53
CA ALA A 174 9.97 10.63 -3.06
C ALA A 174 11.27 11.00 -2.32
N GLY A 175 11.50 10.45 -1.13
CA GLY A 175 12.67 10.76 -0.32
C GLY A 175 12.60 12.15 0.32
N ASP A 176 11.39 12.68 0.50
CA ASP A 176 11.13 13.94 1.20
C ASP A 176 11.50 13.80 2.69
N ARG A 177 12.79 13.94 2.98
CA ARG A 177 13.30 14.07 4.35
C ARG A 177 12.72 15.35 4.94
N ARG A 178 11.61 15.25 5.68
CA ARG A 178 11.31 16.24 6.71
C ARG A 178 12.37 16.10 7.79
N GLU A 179 13.28 17.06 7.88
CA GLU A 179 14.15 17.16 9.04
C GLU A 179 13.27 17.14 10.31
N PRO A 180 13.64 16.37 11.34
CA PRO A 180 12.94 16.40 12.61
C PRO A 180 12.90 17.85 13.09
N SER A 181 11.69 18.39 13.29
CA SER A 181 11.56 19.75 13.83
C SER A 181 12.37 19.86 15.11
N ALA A 182 13.25 20.87 15.18
CA ALA A 182 14.17 21.14 16.28
C ALA A 182 13.50 21.33 17.66
N THR A 183 12.18 21.24 17.74
CA THR A 183 11.36 21.34 18.95
C THR A 183 11.54 20.18 19.93
N ALA A 184 12.18 19.06 19.56
CA ALA A 184 12.51 17.99 20.50
C ALA A 184 13.85 18.20 21.25
N ALA A 185 14.74 19.05 20.74
CA ALA A 185 16.05 19.29 21.36
C ALA A 185 15.98 20.32 22.51
N ASP A 186 14.94 21.16 22.56
CA ASP A 186 14.84 22.26 23.54
C ASP A 186 14.22 21.83 24.89
N GLN A 187 13.72 20.59 25.01
CA GLN A 187 13.15 20.09 26.27
C GLN A 187 14.18 19.40 27.19
N SER A 188 15.39 19.07 26.73
CA SER A 188 16.43 18.47 27.60
C SER A 188 17.31 19.51 28.31
N ILE A 189 17.29 20.78 27.89
CA ILE A 189 18.16 21.83 28.42
C ILE A 189 17.53 22.58 29.61
N ARG A 190 16.22 22.44 29.86
CA ARG A 190 15.51 23.14 30.97
C ARG A 190 15.27 22.31 32.24
N ARG A 191 16.05 21.26 32.47
CA ARG A 191 16.09 20.54 33.76
C ARG A 191 17.54 20.34 34.21
N GLY A 192 18.18 21.45 34.60
CA GLY A 192 19.43 21.49 35.34
C GLY A 192 19.24 22.34 36.58
#